data_AF-A0A973Q8N8-F1
#
_entry.id   AF-A0A973Q8N8-F1
#
_cell.length_a   1.000
_cell.length_b   1.000
_cell.length_c   1.000
_cell.angle_alpha   90.00
_cell.angle_beta   90.00
_cell.angle_gamma   90.00
#
_symmetry.space_group_name_H-M   'P 1'
#
loop_
_entity.id
_entity.type
_entity.pdbx_description
1 polymer ?
#
loop_
_entity_poly.entity_id
_entity_poly.type
_entity_poly.pdbx_seq_one_letter_code
_entity_poly.pdbx_strand_id
1 'polypeptide(L)' 'MIRVRARLGNGLTSIEVTGHEEHEQNGRVCAAVSAITQTALLGLDQMAAQYPDLVSVEITQESS' A
#
# COMPACT_ATOMS: atom_id res chain seq x y z
N MET A 1 -8.99 -7.73 -12.65
CA MET A 1 -7.58 -7.66 -13.14
C MET A 1 -6.86 -6.64 -12.28
N ILE A 2 -5.80 -7.07 -11.58
CA ILE A 2 -5.02 -6.20 -10.71
C ILE A 2 -4.24 -5.21 -11.59
N ARG A 3 -4.33 -3.91 -11.27
CA ARG A 3 -3.52 -2.87 -11.91
C ARG A 3 -2.68 -2.17 -10.85
N VAL A 4 -1.39 -2.04 -11.13
CA VAL A 4 -0.44 -1.27 -10.33
C VAL A 4 0.02 -0.07 -11.16
N ARG A 5 -0.11 1.14 -10.61
CA ARG A 5 0.46 2.36 -11.19
C ARG A 5 1.47 2.94 -10.20
N ALA A 6 2.70 3.14 -10.66
CA ALA A 6 3.74 3.79 -9.87
C ALA A 6 4.14 5.12 -10.53
N ARG A 7 4.30 6.17 -9.72
CA ARG A 7 4.85 7.47 -10.13
C ARG A 7 6.04 7.77 -9.22
N LEU A 8 7.20 8.00 -9.83
CA LEU A 8 8.47 8.28 -9.16
C LEU A 8 9.04 9.60 -9.67
N GLY A 9 9.54 10.43 -8.76
CA GLY A 9 10.20 11.70 -9.07
C GLY A 9 10.68 12.39 -7.80
N ASN A 10 11.36 13.54 -7.91
CA ASN A 10 11.85 14.46 -6.86
C ASN A 10 11.35 14.22 -5.41
N GLY A 11 11.79 13.14 -4.74
CA GLY A 11 11.36 12.78 -3.38
C GLY A 11 9.91 12.26 -3.25
N LEU A 12 9.15 12.17 -4.34
CA LEU A 12 7.78 11.65 -4.37
C LEU A 12 7.76 10.20 -4.89
N THR A 13 7.13 9.33 -4.11
CA THR A 13 6.76 7.97 -4.53
C THR A 13 5.26 7.79 -4.33
N SER A 14 4.53 7.46 -5.39
CA SER A 14 3.11 7.11 -5.34
C SER A 14 2.90 5.73 -5.96
N ILE A 15 2.22 4.85 -5.22
CA ILE A 15 1.85 3.51 -5.67
C ILE A 15 0.33 3.38 -5.50
N GLU A 16 -0.37 3.11 -6.60
CA GLU A 16 -1.82 2.90 -6.63
C GLU A 16 -2.10 1.48 -7.10
N VAL A 17 -2.82 0.70 -6.30
CA VAL A 17 -3.18 -0.70 -6.61
C VAL A 17 -4.69 -0.82 -6.61
N THR A 18 -5.26 -1.34 -7.71
CA THR A 18 -6.72 -1.48 -7.88
C THR A 18 -7.07 -2.87 -8.42
N GLY A 19 -8.31 -3.32 -8.18
CA GLY A 19 -8.82 -4.59 -8.71
C GLY A 19 -8.18 -5.84 -8.09
N HIS A 20 -7.72 -5.72 -6.84
CA HIS A 20 -7.20 -6.83 -6.02
C HIS A 20 -8.22 -7.36 -5.00
N GLU A 21 -9.49 -7.03 -5.18
CA GLU A 21 -10.60 -7.56 -4.40
C GLU A 21 -10.99 -8.94 -4.95
N GLU A 22 -11.27 -9.87 -4.05
CA GLU A 22 -11.24 -11.31 -4.24
C GLU A 22 -11.99 -11.81 -5.50
N HIS A 23 -11.24 -12.11 -6.55
CA HIS A 23 -11.73 -12.91 -7.66
C HIS A 23 -11.56 -14.40 -7.31
N GLU A 24 -12.66 -15.16 -7.20
CA GLU A 24 -12.69 -16.58 -6.80
C GLU A 24 -11.70 -17.48 -7.56
N GLN A 25 -11.37 -17.15 -8.81
CA GLN A 25 -10.42 -17.93 -9.63
C GLN A 25 -8.93 -17.61 -9.39
N ASN A 26 -8.60 -16.47 -8.74
CA ASN A 26 -7.24 -15.96 -8.58
C ASN A 26 -6.92 -15.45 -7.15
N GLY A 27 -7.62 -15.95 -6.13
CA GLY A 27 -7.52 -15.47 -4.74
C GLY A 27 -6.09 -15.41 -4.18
N ARG A 28 -5.20 -16.33 -4.58
CA ARG A 28 -3.79 -16.33 -4.16
C ARG A 28 -3.01 -15.09 -4.62
N VAL A 29 -3.30 -14.58 -5.82
CA VAL A 29 -2.60 -13.40 -6.37
C VAL A 29 -3.12 -12.13 -5.71
N CYS A 30 -4.44 -12.04 -5.47
CA CYS A 30 -5.04 -10.92 -4.75
C CYS A 30 -4.47 -10.81 -3.33
N ALA A 31 -4.45 -11.93 -2.59
CA ALA A 31 -3.89 -12.00 -1.25
C ALA A 31 -2.40 -11.61 -1.21
N ALA A 32 -1.60 -12.06 -2.18
CA ALA A 32 -0.19 -11.69 -2.26
C ALA A 32 0.01 -10.18 -2.46
N VAL A 33 -0.76 -9.57 -3.37
CA VAL A 33 -0.68 -8.13 -3.64
C VAL A 33 -1.15 -7.32 -2.42
N SER A 34 -2.25 -7.73 -1.77
CA SER A 34 -2.72 -7.10 -0.54
C SER A 34 -1.71 -7.22 0.60
N ALA A 35 -1.06 -8.37 0.75
CA ALA A 35 -0.03 -8.57 1.78
C ALA A 35 1.17 -7.63 1.55
N ILE A 36 1.61 -7.45 0.31
CA ILE A 36 2.73 -6.56 -0.02
C ILE A 36 2.37 -5.10 0.30
N THR A 37 1.20 -4.62 -0.12
CA THR A 37 0.79 -3.23 0.12
C THR A 37 0.56 -2.96 1.60
N GLN A 38 -0.06 -3.89 2.33
CA GLN A 38 -0.21 -3.78 3.78
C GLN A 38 1.14 -3.83 4.50
N THR A 39 2.07 -4.68 4.07
CA THR A 39 3.43 -4.74 4.66
C THR A 39 4.18 -3.43 4.46
N ALA A 40 4.04 -2.78 3.30
CA ALA A 40 4.64 -1.47 3.07
C ALA A 40 4.09 -0.41 4.02
N LEU A 41 2.76 -0.38 4.23
CA LEU A 41 2.13 0.52 5.20
C LEU A 41 2.61 0.26 6.63
N LEU A 42 2.65 -1.00 7.06
CA LEU A 42 3.15 -1.39 8.38
C LEU A 42 4.61 -0.98 8.59
N GLY A 43 5.46 -1.15 7.57
CA GLY A 43 6.86 -0.75 7.62
C GLY A 43 7.02 0.77 7.79
N LEU A 44 6.22 1.57 7.08
CA LEU A 44 6.23 3.03 7.19
C LEU A 44 5.71 3.49 8.56
N ASP A 45 4.62 2.88 9.06
CA ASP A 45 4.08 3.16 10.38
C ASP A 45 5.11 2.86 11.49
N GLN A 46 5.83 1.75 11.36
CA GLN A 46 6.92 1.40 12.27
C GLN A 46 8.09 2.42 12.22
N MET A 47 8.38 3.02 11.07
CA MET A 47 9.38 4.09 10.97
C MET A 47 8.89 5.37 11.64
N ALA A 48 7.63 5.75 11.48
CA ALA A 48 7.04 6.89 12.19
C ALA A 48 7.09 6.71 13.72
N ALA A 49 6.81 5.50 14.20
CA ALA A 49 6.89 5.18 15.63
C ALA A 49 8.33 5.28 16.18
N GLN A 50 9.34 4.90 15.38
CA GLN A 50 10.75 4.97 15.80
C GLN A 50 11.36 6.36 15.66
N TYR A 51 10.91 7.14 14.68
CA TYR A 51 11.49 8.44 14.33
C TYR A 51 10.40 9.52 14.19
N PRO A 52 9.67 9.85 15.28
CA PRO A 52 8.49 10.71 15.22
C PRO A 52 8.78 12.15 14.78
N ASP A 53 10.02 12.62 14.95
CA ASP A 53 10.44 13.96 14.51
C ASP A 53 10.80 14.03 13.01
N LEU A 54 10.92 12.88 12.34
CA LEU A 54 11.41 12.77 10.96
C LEU A 54 10.40 12.14 10.00
N VAL A 55 9.49 11.31 10.52
CA VAL A 55 8.55 10.53 9.71
C VAL A 55 7.15 10.64 10.30
N SER A 56 6.19 11.04 9.47
CA SER A 56 4.76 11.00 9.79
C SER A 56 4.03 10.09 8.80
N VAL A 57 2.97 9.43 9.29
CA VAL A 57 2.10 8.57 8.49
C VAL A 57 0.66 8.99 8.73
N GLU A 58 -0.09 9.14 7.65
CA GLU A 58 -1.53 9.36 7.65
C GLU A 58 -2.18 8.23 6.86
N ILE A 59 -3.13 7.52 7.47
CA ILE A 59 -3.88 6.42 6.83
C ILE A 59 -5.34 6.83 6.73
N THR A 60 -5.79 7.05 5.50
CA THR A 60 -7.20 7.35 5.21
C THR A 60 -7.89 6.12 4.67
N GLN A 61 -8.96 5.69 5.32
CA GLN A 61 -9.82 4.63 4.83
C GLN A 61 -11.05 5.25 4.16
N GLU A 62 -11.11 5.16 2.83
CA GLU A 62 -12.29 5.58 2.08
C GLU A 62 -13.36 4.49 2.20
N SER A 63 -14.57 4.88 2.61
CA SER A 63 -15.74 4.00 2.58
C SER A 63 -16.36 4.10 1.19
N SER A 64 -16.55 2.95 0.52
CA SER A 64 -17.34 2.85 -0.71
C SER A 64 -18.83 2.89 -0.43
#